data_AF-A0A368GBY8-F1
#
_entry.id   AF-A0A368GBY8-F1
#
_cell.length_a   1.000
_cell.length_b   1.000
_cell.length_c   1.000
_cell.angle_alpha   90.00
_cell.angle_beta   90.00
_cell.angle_gamma   90.00
#
_symmetry.space_group_name_H-M   'P 1'
#
loop_
_entity.id
_entity.type
_entity.pdbx_description
1 polymer ?
#
loop_
_entity_poly.entity_id
_entity_poly.type
_entity_poly.pdbx_seq_one_letter_code
_entity_poly.pdbx_strand_id
1 'polypeptide(L)'
;LSGTVSQGVVCTLQEGDDFGKLALVNDSPRAATITLREDHAQFLTVDKHDFNRILRDVEANTVRLKEHGQDVLVLEKINLPRGAAIEGGLTNTGKGHCWWVAYVSP
;
A
#
# COMPACT_ATOMS: atom_id res chain seq x y z
N LEU A 1 -9.87 35.93 -22.60
CA LEU A 1 -10.82 35.08 -21.84
C LEU A 1 -10.04 34.45 -20.70
N SER A 2 -9.93 35.15 -19.57
CA SER A 2 -9.22 34.67 -18.38
C SER A 2 -10.19 33.82 -17.57
N GLY A 3 -10.05 32.49 -17.66
CA GLY A 3 -10.83 31.57 -16.83
C GLY A 3 -10.29 31.61 -15.41
N THR A 4 -11.01 32.23 -14.50
CA THR A 4 -10.74 32.11 -13.06
C THR A 4 -11.05 30.68 -12.64
N VAL A 5 -10.01 29.89 -12.38
CA VAL A 5 -10.14 28.58 -11.74
C VAL A 5 -10.68 28.83 -10.33
N SER A 6 -11.97 28.59 -10.11
CA SER A 6 -12.52 28.52 -8.76
C SER A 6 -11.84 27.34 -8.06
N GLN A 7 -10.94 27.61 -7.11
CA GLN A 7 -10.40 26.59 -6.23
C GLN A 7 -11.50 26.08 -5.30
N GLY A 8 -12.31 25.15 -5.81
CA GLY A 8 -13.33 24.45 -5.06
C GLY A 8 -12.73 23.27 -4.30
N VAL A 9 -13.29 22.98 -3.13
CA VAL A 9 -12.99 21.73 -2.41
C VAL A 9 -13.52 20.57 -3.23
N VAL A 10 -12.62 19.68 -3.67
CA VAL A 10 -12.98 18.51 -4.52
C VAL A 10 -13.49 17.35 -3.68
N CYS A 11 -12.93 17.16 -2.48
CA CYS A 11 -13.37 16.14 -1.52
C CYS A 11 -12.97 16.55 -0.09
N THR A 12 -13.62 15.95 0.90
CA THR A 12 -13.21 16.02 2.32
C THR A 12 -12.89 14.60 2.74
N LEU A 13 -11.70 14.39 3.28
CA LEU A 13 -11.22 13.09 3.76
C LEU A 13 -11.42 13.00 5.26
N GLN A 14 -11.67 11.79 5.76
CA GLN A 14 -11.81 11.45 7.17
C GLN A 14 -10.65 10.56 7.62
N GLU A 15 -10.61 10.28 8.91
CA GLU A 15 -9.67 9.31 9.47
C GLU A 15 -9.81 7.95 8.78
N GLY A 16 -8.67 7.36 8.42
CA GLY A 16 -8.61 6.09 7.69
C GLY A 16 -8.65 6.23 6.16
N ASP A 17 -8.99 7.41 5.62
CA ASP A 17 -8.92 7.65 4.19
C ASP A 17 -7.48 7.81 3.70
N ASP A 18 -7.23 7.38 2.47
CA ASP A 18 -5.94 7.48 1.83
C ASP A 18 -5.97 8.36 0.56
N PHE A 19 -4.84 8.99 0.25
CA PHE A 19 -4.70 9.89 -0.89
C PHE A 19 -3.31 9.77 -1.52
N GLY A 20 -3.15 10.28 -2.75
CA GLY A 20 -1.84 10.27 -3.42
C GLY A 20 -1.41 8.91 -4.00
N LYS A 21 -2.25 7.86 -3.95
CA LYS A 21 -1.99 6.53 -4.52
C LYS A 21 -1.43 6.54 -5.94
N LEU A 22 -1.92 7.44 -6.79
CA LEU A 22 -1.51 7.49 -8.20
C LEU A 22 -0.03 7.84 -8.38
N ALA A 23 0.57 8.59 -7.45
CA ALA A 23 2.00 8.89 -7.47
C ALA A 23 2.84 7.63 -7.25
N LEU A 24 2.35 6.69 -6.43
CA LEU A 24 3.01 5.40 -6.20
C LEU A 24 2.98 4.53 -7.46
N VAL A 25 1.82 4.46 -8.14
CA VAL A 25 1.63 3.57 -9.29
C VAL A 25 2.29 4.13 -10.57
N ASN A 26 2.08 5.40 -10.88
CA ASN A 26 2.36 5.96 -12.23
C ASN A 26 3.36 7.12 -12.26
N ASP A 27 4.04 7.46 -11.15
CA ASP A 27 4.87 8.69 -11.05
C ASP A 27 4.10 9.97 -11.44
N SER A 28 2.78 9.96 -11.24
CA SER A 28 1.92 11.06 -11.65
C SER A 28 2.13 12.28 -10.74
N PRO A 29 2.12 13.52 -11.30
CA PRO A 29 2.07 14.75 -10.52
C PRO A 29 0.87 14.81 -9.57
N ARG A 30 1.01 15.56 -8.47
CA ARG A 30 -0.05 15.81 -7.48
C ARG A 30 -1.23 16.54 -8.12
N ALA A 31 -2.39 15.88 -8.17
CA ALA A 31 -3.60 16.43 -8.79
C ALA A 31 -4.38 17.43 -7.91
N ALA A 32 -4.20 17.38 -6.58
CA ALA A 32 -4.90 18.25 -5.63
C ALA A 32 -4.07 18.52 -4.37
N THR A 33 -4.31 19.68 -3.75
CA THR A 33 -3.72 20.06 -2.46
C THR A 33 -4.55 19.51 -1.30
N ILE A 34 -3.86 19.03 -0.26
CA ILE A 34 -4.44 18.57 1.01
C ILE A 34 -4.14 19.64 2.05
N THR A 35 -5.18 20.07 2.74
CA THR A 35 -5.11 21.05 3.83
C THR A 35 -5.78 20.45 5.04
N LEU A 36 -5.15 20.59 6.21
CA LEU A 36 -5.72 20.14 7.47
C LEU A 36 -6.87 21.04 7.90
N ARG A 37 -7.94 20.43 8.42
CA ARG A 37 -9.07 21.16 9.01
C ARG A 37 -8.97 21.27 10.53
N GLU A 38 -8.23 20.36 11.14
CA GLU A 38 -8.04 20.26 12.57
C GLU A 38 -6.54 20.28 12.88
N ASP A 39 -6.19 20.85 14.03
CA ASP A 39 -4.83 20.83 14.54
C ASP A 39 -4.54 19.41 15.07
N HIS A 40 -3.37 18.85 14.75
CA HIS A 40 -2.88 17.52 15.19
C HIS A 40 -3.19 16.29 14.32
N ALA A 41 -3.35 16.42 13.00
CA ALA A 41 -3.40 15.25 12.11
C ALA A 41 -2.04 14.53 12.01
N GLN A 42 -2.07 13.20 12.13
CA GLN A 42 -0.92 12.32 11.91
C GLN A 42 -1.15 11.47 10.66
N PHE A 43 -0.11 11.28 9.85
CA PHE A 43 -0.19 10.49 8.63
C PHE A 43 0.84 9.39 8.62
N LEU A 44 0.42 8.23 8.10
CA LEU A 44 1.34 7.22 7.62
C LEU A 44 1.75 7.55 6.20
N THR A 45 3.04 7.40 5.92
CA THR A 45 3.59 7.61 4.59
C THR A 45 4.13 6.29 4.05
N VAL A 46 3.86 6.05 2.76
CA VAL A 46 4.40 4.91 2.03
C VAL A 46 5.39 5.46 1.02
N ASP A 47 6.65 5.03 1.12
CA ASP A 47 7.67 5.39 0.15
C ASP A 47 7.55 4.55 -1.12
N LYS A 48 7.82 5.17 -2.28
CA LYS A 48 7.73 4.50 -3.58
C LYS A 48 8.71 3.34 -3.71
N HIS A 49 9.91 3.46 -3.15
CA HIS A 49 10.90 2.40 -3.17
C HIS A 49 10.40 1.17 -2.40
N ASP A 50 9.88 1.38 -1.20
CA ASP A 50 9.35 0.30 -0.36
C ASP A 50 8.12 -0.35 -1.00
N PHE A 51 7.21 0.45 -1.55
CA PHE A 51 6.05 -0.03 -2.30
C PHE A 51 6.46 -0.95 -3.46
N ASN A 52 7.41 -0.49 -4.29
CA ASN A 52 7.90 -1.25 -5.43
C ASN A 52 8.64 -2.53 -5.00
N ARG A 53 9.41 -2.49 -3.90
CA ARG A 53 10.10 -3.66 -3.36
C ARG A 53 9.08 -4.72 -2.94
N ILE A 54 8.08 -4.34 -2.15
CA ILE A 54 7.04 -5.26 -1.68
C ILE A 54 6.27 -5.86 -2.84
N LEU A 55 5.86 -5.06 -3.83
CA LEU A 55 5.17 -5.57 -5.01
C LEU A 55 6.00 -6.59 -5.78
N ARG A 56 7.29 -6.30 -6.02
CA ARG A 56 8.21 -7.22 -6.71
C ARG A 56 8.37 -8.52 -5.95
N ASP A 57 8.48 -8.46 -4.62
CA ASP A 57 8.61 -9.65 -3.79
C ASP A 57 7.34 -10.51 -3.86
N VAL A 58 6.16 -9.88 -3.82
CA VAL A 58 4.87 -10.57 -3.99
C VAL A 58 4.76 -11.20 -5.37
N GLU A 59 5.11 -10.48 -6.43
CA GLU A 59 5.12 -11.00 -7.80
C GLU A 59 6.10 -12.18 -7.98
N ALA A 60 7.31 -12.05 -7.44
CA ALA A 60 8.33 -13.09 -7.51
C ALA A 60 7.90 -14.36 -6.75
N ASN A 61 7.10 -14.21 -5.70
CA ASN A 61 6.57 -15.33 -4.92
C ASN A 61 5.23 -15.84 -5.46
N THR A 62 4.57 -15.16 -6.40
CA THR A 62 3.24 -15.56 -6.88
C THR A 62 3.30 -16.25 -8.24
N VAL A 63 2.78 -17.47 -8.33
CA VAL A 63 2.60 -18.20 -9.58
C VAL A 63 1.14 -18.12 -10.00
N ARG A 64 0.89 -17.80 -11.27
CA ARG A 64 -0.47 -17.69 -11.83
C ARG A 64 -0.63 -18.65 -13.02
N LEU A 65 -1.68 -19.47 -13.01
CA LEU A 65 -2.12 -20.21 -14.18
C LEU A 65 -3.25 -19.45 -14.86
N LYS A 66 -3.13 -19.26 -16.17
CA LYS A 66 -4.12 -18.55 -16.97
C LYS A 66 -4.77 -19.49 -17.98
N GLU A 67 -6.09 -19.48 -18.04
CA GLU A 67 -6.88 -20.12 -19.10
C GLU A 67 -7.75 -19.07 -19.78
N HIS A 68 -7.76 -19.05 -21.12
CA HIS A 68 -8.48 -18.05 -21.92
C HIS A 68 -8.20 -16.58 -21.51
N GLY A 69 -7.01 -16.30 -20.98
CA GLY A 69 -6.61 -14.96 -20.53
C GLY A 69 -7.08 -14.59 -19.12
N GLN A 70 -7.76 -15.49 -18.40
CA GLN A 70 -8.19 -15.30 -17.01
C GLN A 70 -7.30 -16.08 -16.04
N ASP A 71 -6.97 -15.48 -14.90
CA ASP A 71 -6.26 -16.17 -13.80
C ASP A 71 -7.21 -17.21 -13.19
N VAL A 72 -6.95 -18.49 -13.42
CA VAL A 72 -7.76 -19.61 -12.88
C VAL A 72 -7.13 -20.24 -11.63
N LEU A 73 -5.83 -20.04 -11.42
CA LEU A 73 -5.14 -20.42 -10.19
C LEU A 73 -4.08 -19.38 -9.85
N VAL A 74 -4.02 -18.98 -8.58
CA VAL A 74 -2.99 -18.09 -8.04
C VAL A 74 -2.41 -18.76 -6.79
N LEU A 75 -1.12 -19.03 -6.80
CA LEU A 75 -0.40 -19.68 -5.70
C LEU A 75 0.69 -18.73 -5.20
N GLU A 76 0.80 -18.57 -3.89
CA GLU A 76 1.90 -17.84 -3.27
C GLU A 76 2.92 -18.84 -2.70
N LYS A 77 4.19 -18.66 -3.06
CA LYS A 77 5.30 -19.44 -2.56
C LYS A 77 5.65 -18.94 -1.16
N ILE A 78 5.32 -19.76 -0.16
CA ILE A 78 5.74 -19.52 1.22
C ILE A 78 7.22 -19.88 1.33
N ASN A 79 8.08 -18.89 1.58
CA ASN A 79 9.49 -19.12 1.84
C ASN A 79 9.68 -19.63 3.28
N LEU A 80 9.46 -20.92 3.50
CA LEU A 80 9.85 -21.55 4.76
C LEU A 80 11.38 -21.75 4.78
N PRO A 81 12.06 -21.48 5.91
CA PRO A 81 13.45 -21.86 6.09
C PRO A 81 13.58 -23.38 5.98
N ARG A 82 14.62 -23.86 5.26
CA ARG A 82 14.88 -25.31 5.08
C ARG A 82 15.06 -25.95 6.46
N GLY A 83 14.08 -26.75 6.88
CA GLY A 83 14.09 -27.47 8.17
C GLY A 83 13.01 -27.07 9.17
N ALA A 84 12.18 -26.06 8.88
CA ALA A 84 10.98 -25.81 9.69
C ALA A 84 9.93 -26.89 9.40
N ALA A 85 9.74 -27.81 10.35
CA ALA A 85 8.58 -28.68 10.38
C ALA A 85 7.30 -27.84 10.38
N ILE A 86 6.24 -28.35 9.78
CA ILE A 86 4.90 -27.75 9.79
C ILE A 86 4.31 -27.98 11.19
N GLU A 87 4.90 -27.40 12.21
CA GLU A 87 4.30 -27.33 13.54
C GLU A 87 3.63 -25.97 13.65
N GLY A 88 2.30 -26.01 13.82
CA GLY A 88 1.48 -24.82 13.99
C GLY A 88 2.02 -23.95 15.12
N GLY A 89 2.65 -22.85 14.77
CA GLY A 89 3.20 -21.89 15.73
C GLY A 89 3.82 -20.73 15.00
N LEU A 90 3.14 -19.59 14.97
CA LEU A 90 3.75 -18.31 14.64
C LEU A 90 4.94 -18.09 15.58
N THR A 91 6.16 -18.31 15.11
CA THR A 91 7.36 -17.81 15.78
C THR A 91 8.08 -16.84 14.87
N ASN A 92 8.05 -15.61 15.34
CA ASN A 92 8.46 -14.40 14.66
C ASN A 92 9.91 -14.12 15.05
N THR A 93 10.88 -14.46 14.21
CA THR A 93 12.28 -14.10 14.44
C THR A 93 13.01 -13.80 13.13
N GLY A 94 13.24 -12.52 12.85
CA GLY A 94 14.15 -12.13 11.76
C GLY A 94 13.93 -10.77 11.10
N LYS A 95 13.93 -9.69 11.91
CA LYS A 95 14.32 -8.31 11.53
C LYS A 95 14.08 -7.89 10.06
N GLY A 96 12.82 -7.69 9.71
CA GLY A 96 12.43 -6.67 8.74
C GLY A 96 11.50 -5.74 9.51
N HIS A 97 11.78 -4.44 9.53
CA HIS A 97 10.84 -3.48 10.11
C HIS A 97 9.55 -3.52 9.28
N CYS A 98 8.62 -4.37 9.71
CA CYS A 98 7.25 -4.38 9.28
C CYS A 98 6.56 -3.26 10.06
N TRP A 99 6.52 -2.06 9.49
CA TRP A 99 5.55 -1.06 9.89
C TRP A 99 4.22 -1.42 9.25
N TRP A 100 3.56 -2.43 9.82
CA TRP A 100 2.11 -2.43 9.79
C TRP A 100 1.62 -1.71 11.04
N VAL A 101 0.41 -1.15 10.91
CA VAL A 101 -0.51 -0.62 11.92
C VAL A 101 -0.53 0.92 12.02
N ALA A 102 -1.75 1.47 11.92
CA ALA A 102 -2.23 2.44 12.90
C ALA A 102 -3.71 2.16 13.19
N TYR A 103 -3.99 1.71 14.42
CA TYR A 103 -5.24 2.04 15.09
C TYR A 103 -4.95 3.34 15.83
N VAL A 104 -5.72 4.40 15.56
CA VAL A 104 -5.69 5.61 16.38
C VAL A 104 -6.99 5.60 17.18
N SER A 105 -6.85 5.48 18.50
CA SER A 105 -7.92 5.82 19.44
C SER A 105 -7.66 7.26 19.91
N PRO A 106 -8.71 7.98 20.33
CA PRO A 106 -8.70 9.45 20.46
C PRO A 106 -7.71 9.99 21.49
#